data_AF-A0A3N5KKY8-F1
#
_entry.id   AF-A0A3N5KKY8-F1
#
_cell.length_a   1.000
_cell.length_b   1.000
_cell.length_c   1.000
_cell.angle_alpha   90.00
_cell.angle_beta   90.00
_cell.angle_gamma   90.00
#
_symmetry.space_group_name_H-M   'P 1'
#
loop_
_entity.id
_entity.type
_entity.pdbx_description
1 polymer ?
#
loop_
_entity_poly.entity_id
_entity_poly.type
_entity_poly.pdbx_seq_one_letter_code
_entity_poly.pdbx_strand_id
1 'polypeptide(L)'
;MRPLRYGTAWLTTGVALVALVVYGSLAANPQGLAVMPLDKLNHLLAYAVLAFWATGLVHRTHYAKVALTLAVLGLGLEGLQYAMAQGRAAEPLDMAANLAGIALGLFAGMPFASGWTGRVEAWLADR
;
A
#
# COMPACT_ATOMS: atom_id res chain seq x y z
N MET A 1 3.05 6.97 16.22
CA MET A 1 4.01 6.08 15.53
C MET A 1 4.75 5.29 16.58
N ARG A 2 5.27 4.09 16.26
CA ARG A 2 6.06 3.30 17.21
C ARG A 2 7.45 3.93 17.40
N PRO A 3 8.06 3.85 18.61
CA PRO A 3 9.44 4.28 18.81
C PRO A 3 10.38 3.26 18.14
N LEU A 4 10.96 3.63 17.00
CA LEU A 4 11.87 2.80 16.21
C LEU A 4 13.25 3.48 16.13
N ARG A 5 14.32 2.71 16.24
CA ARG A 5 15.70 3.21 16.17
C ARG A 5 16.01 3.81 14.81
N TYR A 6 15.49 3.22 13.73
CA TYR A 6 15.66 3.68 12.36
C TYR A 6 14.35 4.25 11.78
N GLY A 7 13.54 4.91 12.62
CA GLY A 7 12.22 5.42 12.25
C GLY A 7 12.18 6.24 10.96
N THR A 8 13.18 7.10 10.73
CA THR A 8 13.31 7.89 9.48
C THR A 8 13.45 7.00 8.26
N ALA A 9 14.32 5.98 8.29
CA ALA A 9 14.54 5.08 7.17
C ALA A 9 13.26 4.29 6.82
N TRP A 10 12.54 3.81 7.84
CA TRP A 10 11.28 3.10 7.62
C TRP A 10 10.19 4.01 7.04
N LEU A 11 10.13 5.27 7.50
CA LEU A 11 9.20 6.26 6.98
C LEU A 11 9.53 6.65 5.54
N THR A 12 10.81 6.91 5.22
CA THR A 12 11.23 7.27 3.86
C THR A 12 10.93 6.14 2.87
N THR A 13 11.15 4.89 3.27
CA THR A 13 10.78 3.74 2.43
C THR A 13 9.26 3.65 2.26
N GLY A 14 8.48 3.89 3.32
CA GLY A 14 7.02 3.95 3.21
C GLY A 14 6.54 5.02 2.24
N VAL A 15 7.14 6.22 2.28
CA VAL A 15 6.85 7.30 1.33
C VAL A 15 7.24 6.91 -0.10
N ALA A 16 8.41 6.30 -0.29
CA ALA A 16 8.84 5.82 -1.59
C ALA A 16 7.89 4.75 -2.17
N LEU A 17 7.39 3.83 -1.34
CA LEU A 17 6.38 2.86 -1.75
C LEU A 17 5.08 3.53 -2.19
N VAL A 18 4.60 4.53 -1.43
CA VAL A 18 3.41 5.31 -1.84
C VAL A 18 3.64 6.02 -3.16
N ALA A 19 4.80 6.67 -3.33
CA ALA A 19 5.15 7.35 -4.57
C ALA A 19 5.21 6.37 -5.77
N LEU A 20 5.74 5.16 -5.56
CA LEU A 20 5.77 4.12 -6.58
C LEU A 20 4.36 3.67 -6.99
N VAL A 21 3.44 3.51 -6.03
CA VAL A 21 2.04 3.16 -6.31
C VAL A 21 1.34 4.29 -7.06
N VAL A 22 1.50 5.55 -6.62
CA VAL A 22 0.96 6.72 -7.33
C VAL A 22 1.46 6.77 -8.76
N TYR A 23 2.78 6.62 -8.96
CA TYR A 23 3.38 6.60 -10.28
C TYR A 23 2.82 5.44 -11.14
N GLY A 24 2.77 4.22 -10.62
CA GLY A 24 2.26 3.05 -11.36
C GLY A 24 0.77 3.16 -11.72
N SER A 25 -0.03 3.78 -10.85
CA SER A 25 -1.45 4.05 -11.10
C SER A 25 -1.66 5.14 -12.16
N LEU A 26 -0.83 6.18 -12.18
CA LEU A 26 -1.02 7.32 -13.10
C LEU A 26 -0.20 7.22 -14.39
N ALA A 27 0.82 6.35 -14.44
CA ALA A 27 1.61 6.14 -15.64
C ALA A 27 0.70 5.72 -16.80
N ALA A 28 0.88 6.36 -17.96
CA ALA A 28 0.14 6.05 -19.16
C ALA A 28 0.34 4.57 -19.51
N ASN A 29 -0.76 3.83 -19.64
CA ASN A 29 -0.72 2.46 -20.12
C ASN A 29 -0.75 2.52 -21.66
N PRO A 30 0.36 2.20 -22.37
CA PRO A 30 0.33 2.14 -23.82
C PRO A 30 -0.67 1.03 -24.19
N GLN A 31 -1.73 1.44 -24.87
CA GLN A 31 -2.89 0.62 -25.21
C GLN A 31 -2.45 -0.75 -25.76
N GLY A 32 -2.85 -1.85 -25.11
CA GLY A 32 -2.87 -3.20 -25.71
C GLY A 32 -2.28 -4.37 -24.91
N LEU A 33 -1.53 -4.15 -23.82
CA LEU A 33 -0.87 -5.25 -23.08
C LEU A 33 -1.34 -5.42 -21.62
N ALA A 34 -2.43 -4.76 -21.23
CA ALA A 34 -3.06 -5.01 -19.93
C ALA A 34 -3.75 -6.38 -19.95
N VAL A 35 -3.02 -7.42 -19.58
CA VAL A 35 -3.62 -8.71 -19.23
C VAL A 35 -4.46 -8.48 -17.97
N MET A 36 -5.78 -8.40 -18.11
CA MET A 36 -6.74 -8.00 -17.05
C MET A 36 -6.52 -8.66 -15.66
N PRO A 37 -6.09 -9.94 -15.54
CA PRO A 37 -5.69 -10.53 -14.26
C PRO A 37 -4.48 -9.88 -13.59
N LEU A 38 -3.49 -9.42 -14.37
CA LEU A 38 -2.25 -8.84 -13.85
C LEU A 38 -2.48 -7.46 -13.26
N ASP A 39 -3.39 -6.66 -13.83
CA ASP A 39 -3.68 -5.32 -13.32
C ASP A 39 -4.33 -5.39 -11.92
N LYS A 40 -5.37 -6.23 -11.78
CA LYS A 40 -6.05 -6.46 -10.49
C LYS A 40 -5.12 -7.07 -9.45
N LEU A 41 -4.22 -7.97 -9.86
CA LEU A 41 -3.20 -8.52 -8.98
C LEU A 41 -2.21 -7.44 -8.53
N ASN A 42 -1.80 -6.53 -9.42
CA ASN A 42 -0.93 -5.41 -9.08
C ASN A 42 -1.59 -4.49 -8.04
N HIS A 43 -2.87 -4.15 -8.23
CA HIS A 43 -3.66 -3.40 -7.26
C HIS A 43 -3.71 -4.10 -5.90
N LEU A 44 -4.08 -5.38 -5.87
CA LEU A 44 -4.12 -6.16 -4.64
C LEU A 44 -2.77 -6.20 -3.92
N LEU A 45 -1.68 -6.49 -4.64
CA LEU A 45 -0.35 -6.61 -4.06
C LEU A 45 0.21 -5.26 -3.61
N ALA A 46 0.03 -4.20 -4.39
CA ALA A 46 0.47 -2.85 -4.04
C ALA A 46 -0.16 -2.40 -2.71
N TYR A 47 -1.48 -2.55 -2.59
CA TYR A 47 -2.19 -2.16 -1.38
C TYR A 47 -1.93 -3.09 -0.20
N ALA A 48 -1.70 -4.39 -0.44
CA ALA A 48 -1.25 -5.32 0.59
C ALA A 48 0.12 -4.96 1.14
N VAL A 49 1.08 -4.61 0.29
CA VAL A 49 2.42 -4.18 0.70
C VAL A 49 2.35 -2.88 1.49
N LEU A 50 1.61 -1.87 1.02
CA LEU A 50 1.45 -0.60 1.75
C LEU A 50 0.80 -0.81 3.12
N ALA A 51 -0.27 -1.59 3.18
CA ALA A 51 -0.96 -1.88 4.42
C ALA A 51 -0.08 -2.66 5.41
N PHE A 52 0.58 -3.73 4.94
CA PHE A 52 1.53 -4.49 5.75
C PHE A 52 2.70 -3.62 6.23
N TRP A 53 3.24 -2.76 5.38
CA TRP A 53 4.31 -1.84 5.74
C TRP A 53 3.88 -0.92 6.89
N ALA A 54 2.70 -0.33 6.77
CA ALA A 54 2.13 0.55 7.79
C ALA A 54 1.95 -0.16 9.15
N THR A 55 1.64 -1.47 9.17
CA THR A 55 1.53 -2.23 10.44
C THR A 55 2.82 -2.25 11.26
N GLY A 56 3.97 -2.13 10.60
CA GLY A 56 5.28 -2.00 11.25
C GLY A 56 5.49 -0.61 11.86
N LEU A 57 4.86 0.43 11.34
CA LEU A 57 5.06 1.82 11.75
C LEU A 57 4.09 2.28 12.84
N VAL A 58 2.86 1.74 12.85
CA VAL A 58 1.78 2.19 13.73
C VAL A 58 1.30 1.12 14.71
N HIS A 59 0.65 1.55 15.78
CA HIS A 59 -0.03 0.65 16.70
C HIS A 59 -1.33 0.10 16.07
N ARG A 60 -1.78 -1.07 16.54
CA ARG A 60 -3.01 -1.72 16.05
C ARG A 60 -4.26 -0.84 16.16
N THR A 61 -4.31 0.04 17.16
CA THR A 61 -5.36 1.06 17.34
C THR A 61 -5.47 2.06 16.18
N HIS A 62 -4.49 2.10 15.28
CA HIS A 62 -4.49 2.96 14.10
C HIS A 62 -4.74 2.19 12.79
N TYR A 63 -4.97 0.88 12.82
CA TYR A 63 -5.19 0.10 11.60
C TYR A 63 -6.44 0.55 10.84
N ALA A 64 -7.51 0.95 11.55
CA ALA A 64 -8.69 1.54 10.92
C ALA A 64 -8.35 2.85 10.17
N LYS A 65 -7.50 3.71 10.76
CA LYS A 65 -7.04 4.94 10.10
C LYS A 65 -6.16 4.64 8.89
N VAL A 66 -5.29 3.63 8.97
CA VAL A 66 -4.48 3.17 7.82
C VAL A 66 -5.40 2.68 6.70
N ALA A 67 -6.37 1.82 7.02
CA ALA A 67 -7.33 1.31 6.04
C ALA A 67 -8.07 2.44 5.34
N LEU A 68 -8.60 3.40 6.11
CA LEU A 68 -9.30 4.57 5.56
C LEU A 68 -8.39 5.42 4.69
N THR A 69 -7.15 5.69 5.13
CA THR A 69 -6.20 6.51 4.38
C THR A 69 -5.84 5.88 3.03
N LEU A 70 -5.58 4.57 3.03
CA LEU A 70 -5.28 3.83 1.80
C LEU A 70 -6.51 3.72 0.89
N ALA A 71 -7.71 3.51 1.45
CA ALA A 71 -8.95 3.50 0.66
C ALA A 71 -9.21 4.86 -0.01
N VAL A 72 -8.97 5.97 0.70
CA VAL A 72 -9.07 7.33 0.15
C VAL A 72 -8.02 7.57 -0.94
N LEU A 73 -6.78 7.09 -0.75
CA LEU A 73 -5.75 7.15 -1.78
C LEU A 73 -6.18 6.41 -3.05
N GLY A 74 -6.69 5.18 -2.91
CA GLY A 74 -7.18 4.38 -4.04
C GLY A 74 -8.32 5.05 -4.78
N LEU A 75 -9.34 5.51 -4.06
CA LEU A 75 -10.45 6.25 -4.66
C LEU A 75 -9.99 7.54 -5.37
N GLY A 76 -9.03 8.25 -4.78
CA GLY A 76 -8.44 9.44 -5.39
C GLY A 76 -7.68 9.13 -6.69
N LEU A 77 -6.91 8.04 -6.72
CA LEU A 77 -6.18 7.60 -7.92
C LEU A 77 -7.13 7.16 -9.04
N GLU A 78 -8.20 6.43 -8.73
CA GLU A 78 -9.26 6.09 -9.70
C GLU A 78 -9.90 7.35 -10.29
N GLY A 79 -10.24 8.33 -9.44
CA GLY A 79 -10.80 9.61 -9.88
C GLY A 79 -9.83 10.40 -10.77
N LEU A 80 -8.53 10.38 -10.46
CA LEU A 80 -7.50 11.02 -11.28
C LEU A 80 -7.31 10.30 -12.61
N GLN A 81 -7.29 8.97 -12.64
CA GLN A 81 -7.21 8.19 -13.88
C GLN A 81 -8.40 8.51 -14.80
N TYR A 82 -9.61 8.55 -14.23
CA TYR A 82 -10.82 8.95 -14.95
C TYR A 82 -10.71 10.36 -15.52
N ALA A 83 -10.26 11.33 -14.71
CA ALA A 83 -10.14 12.73 -15.11
C ALA A 83 -9.05 12.99 -16.17
N MET A 84 -7.97 12.22 -16.14
CA MET A 84 -6.86 12.36 -17.09
C MET A 84 -7.21 11.88 -18.50
N ALA A 85 -8.22 11.02 -18.67
CA ALA A 85 -8.72 10.51 -19.95
C ALA A 85 -7.62 9.91 -20.88
N GLN A 86 -6.50 9.42 -20.31
CA GLN A 86 -5.35 8.87 -21.07
C GLN A 86 -5.52 7.38 -21.41
N GLY A 87 -6.74 6.90 -21.66
CA GLY A 87 -7.00 5.51 -22.04
C GLY A 87 -7.07 4.50 -20.89
N ARG A 88 -7.08 4.93 -19.62
CA ARG A 88 -7.47 4.12 -18.46
C ARG A 88 -8.89 4.51 -18.04
N ALA A 89 -9.83 3.57 -18.08
CA ALA A 89 -11.16 3.75 -17.51
C ALA A 89 -11.09 3.38 -16.03
N ALA A 90 -11.65 4.20 -15.15
CA ALA A 90 -11.81 3.82 -13.75
C ALA A 90 -12.67 2.54 -13.66
N GLU A 91 -12.16 1.51 -13.01
CA GLU A 91 -12.83 0.22 -12.90
C GLU A 91 -13.20 -0.04 -11.43
N PRO A 92 -14.49 -0.23 -11.09
CA PRO A 92 -14.88 -0.54 -9.72
C PRO A 92 -14.19 -1.79 -9.12
N LEU A 93 -13.72 -2.70 -9.99
CA LEU A 93 -12.97 -3.89 -9.58
C LEU A 93 -11.55 -3.58 -9.09
N ASP A 94 -10.95 -2.46 -9.51
CA ASP A 94 -9.64 -2.02 -9.01
C ASP A 94 -9.78 -1.51 -7.58
N MET A 95 -10.86 -0.79 -7.28
CA MET A 95 -11.17 -0.42 -5.89
C MET A 95 -11.42 -1.65 -5.01
N ALA A 96 -12.11 -2.68 -5.53
CA ALA A 96 -12.29 -3.93 -4.80
C ALA A 96 -10.94 -4.65 -4.53
N ALA A 97 -10.04 -4.67 -5.52
CA ALA A 97 -8.70 -5.21 -5.37
C ALA A 97 -7.87 -4.43 -4.33
N ASN A 98 -7.95 -3.10 -4.35
CA ASN A 98 -7.30 -2.24 -3.36
C ASN A 98 -7.77 -2.57 -1.94
N LEU A 99 -9.09 -2.65 -1.72
CA LEU A 99 -9.67 -2.98 -0.42
C LEU A 99 -9.29 -4.40 0.06
N ALA A 100 -9.29 -5.38 -0.84
CA ALA A 100 -8.84 -6.73 -0.54
C ALA A 100 -7.35 -6.76 -0.15
N GLY A 101 -6.51 -6.02 -0.88
CA GLY A 101 -5.10 -5.84 -0.56
C GLY A 101 -4.90 -5.21 0.82
N ILE A 102 -5.60 -4.11 1.12
CA ILE A 102 -5.56 -3.45 2.43
C ILE A 102 -5.89 -4.45 3.55
N ALA A 103 -6.99 -5.19 3.41
CA ALA A 103 -7.41 -6.19 4.39
C ALA A 103 -6.34 -7.28 4.58
N LEU A 104 -5.80 -7.80 3.48
CA LEU A 104 -4.75 -8.82 3.50
C LEU A 104 -3.47 -8.32 4.20
N GLY A 105 -3.00 -7.13 3.88
CA GLY A 105 -1.79 -6.56 4.48
C GLY A 105 -1.94 -6.27 5.98
N LEU A 106 -3.09 -5.74 6.39
CA LEU A 106 -3.40 -5.53 7.81
C LEU A 106 -3.51 -6.87 8.57
N PHE A 107 -4.15 -7.87 7.96
CA PHE A 107 -4.28 -9.21 8.53
C PHE A 107 -2.91 -9.86 8.70
N ALA A 108 -2.05 -9.79 7.68
CA ALA A 108 -0.68 -10.30 7.73
C ALA A 108 0.16 -9.63 8.82
N GLY A 109 -0.11 -8.36 9.14
CA GLY A 109 0.57 -7.64 10.23
C GLY A 109 0.06 -7.97 11.64
N MET A 110 -1.05 -8.68 11.80
CA MET A 110 -1.64 -8.96 13.11
C MET A 110 -0.79 -9.80 14.07
N PRO A 111 -0.06 -10.84 13.63
CA PRO A 111 0.80 -11.63 14.51
C PRO A 111 1.96 -10.85 15.14
N PHE A 112 2.25 -9.65 14.65
CA PHE A 112 3.37 -8.82 15.09
C PHE A 112 2.93 -7.77 16.11
N ALA A 113 2.61 -8.20 17.34
CA ALA A 113 2.15 -7.32 18.42
C ALA A 113 3.10 -6.13 18.68
N SER A 114 4.41 -6.39 18.71
CA SER A 114 5.48 -5.37 18.83
C SER A 114 5.83 -4.66 17.52
N GLY A 115 5.21 -5.03 16.39
CA GLY A 115 5.52 -4.53 15.05
C GLY A 115 6.66 -5.35 14.44
N TRP A 116 6.58 -5.64 13.15
CA TRP A 116 7.60 -6.44 12.48
C TRP A 116 8.92 -5.67 12.32
N THR A 117 8.86 -4.34 12.16
CA THR A 117 10.03 -3.44 12.09
C THR A 117 10.90 -3.54 13.33
N GLY A 118 10.32 -3.51 14.53
CA GLY A 118 11.07 -3.65 15.79
C GLY A 118 11.80 -4.99 15.90
N ARG A 119 11.22 -6.08 15.35
CA ARG A 119 11.90 -7.38 15.28
C ARG A 119 13.09 -7.36 14.32
N VAL A 120 12.95 -6.68 13.18
CA VAL A 120 14.05 -6.50 12.22
C VAL A 120 15.17 -5.66 12.84
N GLU A 121 14.84 -4.57 13.54
CA GLU A 121 15.84 -3.73 14.20
C GLU A 121 16.60 -4.48 15.31
N ALA A 122 15.90 -5.30 16.10
CA ALA A 122 16.54 -6.14 17.12
C ALA A 122 17.51 -7.14 16.49
N TRP A 123 17.08 -7.84 15.43
CA TRP A 123 17.95 -8.76 14.69
C TRP A 123 19.16 -8.09 14.05
N LEU A 124 19.01 -6.85 13.56
CA LEU A 124 20.12 -6.04 13.03
C LEU A 124 21.10 -5.60 14.12
N ALA A 125 20.65 -5.47 15.38
CA ALA A 125 21.50 -5.09 16.50
C ALA A 125 22.30 -6.28 17.07
N ASP A 126 21.80 -7.51 16.86
CA ASP A 126 22.43 -8.76 17.30
C ASP A 126 23.46 -9.31 16.28
N ARG A 127 23.70 -8.60 15.18
CA ARG A 127 24.72 -8.92 14.15
C ARG A 127 25.85 -7.92 14.17
#